data_AF-A0A971J8F6-F1
#
_entry.id   AF-A0A971J8F6-F1
#
_cell.length_a   1.000
_cell.length_b   1.000
_cell.length_c   1.000
_cell.angle_alpha   90.00
_cell.angle_beta   90.00
_cell.angle_gamma   90.00
#
_symmetry.space_group_name_H-M   'P 1'
#
loop_
_entity.id
_entity.type
_entity.pdbx_description
1 polymer ?
#
loop_
_entity_poly.entity_id
_entity_poly.type
_entity_poly.pdbx_seq_one_letter_code
_entity_poly.pdbx_strand_id
1 'polypeptide(L)'
;MLFSYDASRGIAYARLYAEYFSVPVNLRLFHYDINGSDCANFVSQCVWASYGGWIQGFDENTVAENKERIRKMVRMVPGVWFGSLFYSGSNKWCRVMEFYEYALANKTYGPKGYKIYEGDWQSLDPSIIRRGDVIQMVVASYASNRYGHSLYVTKEGKSLSEVEICCHSFDRRDAPLTDFSVFPDQYKKLRIIRFTSGNFQT
;
A
#
# COMPACT_ATOMS: atom_id res chain seq x y z
N MET A 1 2.14 21.92 -0.61
CA MET A 1 3.59 21.78 -0.82
C MET A 1 3.87 20.45 -1.52
N LEU A 2 4.86 20.41 -2.40
CA LEU A 2 5.25 19.21 -3.17
C LEU A 2 6.17 18.33 -2.33
N PHE A 3 5.90 17.03 -2.29
CA PHE A 3 6.69 16.03 -1.57
C PHE A 3 7.08 14.90 -2.51
N SER A 4 8.36 14.54 -2.52
CA SER A 4 8.87 13.39 -3.25
C SER A 4 8.32 12.09 -2.69
N TYR A 5 8.07 11.12 -3.57
CA TYR A 5 7.76 9.75 -3.16
C TYR A 5 9.07 9.01 -2.88
N ASP A 6 9.36 8.74 -1.61
CA ASP A 6 10.55 8.03 -1.15
C ASP A 6 10.19 6.59 -0.79
N ALA A 7 10.42 5.68 -1.74
CA ALA A 7 10.12 4.27 -1.58
C ALA A 7 10.81 3.65 -0.36
N SER A 8 11.99 4.13 0.05
CA SER A 8 12.72 3.56 1.18
C SER A 8 11.93 3.67 2.49
N ARG A 9 11.19 4.77 2.69
CA ARG A 9 10.32 4.98 3.86
C ARG A 9 9.12 4.07 3.86
N GLY A 10 8.46 3.92 2.71
CA GLY A 10 7.33 3.01 2.57
C GLY A 10 7.74 1.55 2.77
N ILE A 11 8.96 1.17 2.33
CA ILE A 11 9.49 -0.18 2.53
C ILE A 11 9.79 -0.43 4.00
N ALA A 12 10.43 0.52 4.69
CA ALA A 12 10.66 0.43 6.12
C ALA A 12 9.35 0.29 6.90
N TYR A 13 8.32 1.09 6.53
CA TYR A 13 6.98 0.96 7.09
C TYR A 13 6.38 -0.42 6.83
N ALA A 14 6.38 -0.85 5.56
CA ALA A 14 5.77 -2.10 5.13
C ALA A 14 6.38 -3.29 5.87
N ARG A 15 7.71 -3.33 6.04
CA ARG A 15 8.40 -4.40 6.77
C ARG A 15 8.09 -4.40 8.26
N LEU A 16 7.93 -3.22 8.86
CA LEU A 16 7.65 -3.10 10.29
C LEU A 16 6.21 -3.51 10.64
N TYR A 17 5.27 -3.26 9.73
CA TYR A 17 3.85 -3.50 9.97
C TYR A 17 3.26 -4.70 9.21
N ALA A 18 4.00 -5.38 8.33
CA ALA A 18 3.50 -6.52 7.54
C ALA A 18 2.98 -7.68 8.41
N GLU A 19 3.65 -7.97 9.53
CA GLU A 19 3.24 -8.99 10.49
C GLU A 19 2.30 -8.38 11.54
N TYR A 20 1.22 -7.77 11.07
CA TYR A 20 0.38 -6.89 11.88
C TYR A 20 -0.25 -7.58 13.09
N PHE A 21 -0.67 -8.84 12.98
CA PHE A 21 -1.23 -9.57 14.12
C PHE A 21 -0.18 -9.79 15.23
N SER A 22 1.10 -9.81 14.86
CA SER A 22 2.24 -9.87 15.79
C SER A 22 2.59 -8.51 16.39
N VAL A 23 2.10 -7.40 15.82
CA VAL A 23 2.33 -6.04 16.35
C VAL A 23 1.46 -5.83 17.60
N PRO A 24 2.06 -5.50 18.77
CA PRO A 24 1.33 -5.18 19.99
C PRO A 24 0.32 -4.05 19.78
N VAL A 25 -0.86 -4.15 20.40
CA VAL A 25 -1.97 -3.22 20.15
C VAL A 25 -1.60 -1.75 20.39
N ASN A 26 -0.80 -1.47 21.42
CA ASN A 26 -0.32 -0.13 21.74
C ASN A 26 0.60 0.47 20.65
N LEU A 27 1.26 -0.37 19.84
CA LEU A 27 2.21 0.04 18.79
C LEU A 27 1.56 0.15 17.39
N ARG A 28 0.27 -0.19 17.28
CA ARG A 28 -0.51 -0.06 16.04
C ARG A 28 -0.86 1.40 15.78
N LEU A 29 -0.75 1.82 14.52
CA LEU A 29 -0.95 3.21 14.11
C LEU A 29 -2.32 3.49 13.47
N PHE A 30 -2.95 2.49 12.86
CA PHE A 30 -4.22 2.66 12.18
C PHE A 30 -5.23 1.65 12.69
N HIS A 31 -6.51 1.91 12.40
CA HIS A 31 -7.56 0.94 12.56
C HIS A 31 -7.50 -0.11 11.45
N TYR A 32 -7.74 -1.35 11.84
CA TYR A 32 -7.78 -2.48 10.94
C TYR A 32 -9.04 -3.30 11.22
N ASP A 33 -9.62 -3.82 10.16
CA ASP A 33 -10.77 -4.71 10.26
C ASP A 33 -10.29 -6.06 10.79
N ILE A 34 -10.90 -6.54 11.87
CA ILE A 34 -10.57 -7.84 12.49
C ILE A 34 -10.79 -9.01 11.53
N ASN A 35 -11.59 -8.83 10.48
CA ASN A 35 -11.85 -9.81 9.43
C ASN A 35 -10.75 -9.82 8.33
N GLY A 36 -9.66 -9.04 8.47
CA GLY A 36 -8.50 -9.09 7.57
C GLY A 36 -8.75 -8.51 6.17
N SER A 37 -9.80 -7.71 5.99
CA SER A 37 -10.14 -7.05 4.71
C SER A 37 -9.52 -5.65 4.60
N ASP A 38 -8.22 -5.54 4.82
CA ASP A 38 -7.50 -4.27 5.00
C ASP A 38 -6.36 -4.03 4.00
N CYS A 39 -6.18 -4.89 3.00
CA CYS A 39 -5.04 -4.82 2.08
C CYS A 39 -4.82 -3.44 1.44
N ALA A 40 -5.89 -2.75 1.02
CA ALA A 40 -5.79 -1.39 0.49
C ALA A 40 -5.50 -0.35 1.59
N ASN A 41 -6.03 -0.55 2.80
CA ASN A 41 -5.72 0.30 3.94
C ASN A 41 -4.21 0.21 4.29
N PHE A 42 -3.65 -0.99 4.39
CA PHE A 42 -2.22 -1.21 4.61
C PHE A 42 -1.35 -0.59 3.49
N VAL A 43 -1.70 -0.83 2.22
CA VAL A 43 -0.95 -0.26 1.10
C VAL A 43 -1.03 1.27 1.07
N SER A 44 -2.19 1.87 1.40
CA SER A 44 -2.30 3.32 1.54
C SER A 44 -1.38 3.86 2.65
N GLN A 45 -1.22 3.13 3.75
CA GLN A 45 -0.26 3.50 4.80
C GLN A 45 1.19 3.46 4.30
N CYS A 46 1.58 2.46 3.51
CA CYS A 46 2.92 2.38 2.91
C CYS A 46 3.19 3.56 1.95
N VAL A 47 2.19 3.93 1.15
CA VAL A 47 2.25 5.09 0.25
C VAL A 47 2.31 6.40 1.05
N TRP A 48 1.52 6.52 2.12
CA TRP A 48 1.55 7.64 3.05
C TRP A 48 2.93 7.81 3.72
N ALA A 49 3.52 6.72 4.19
CA ALA A 49 4.87 6.71 4.74
C ALA A 49 5.92 7.15 3.72
N SER A 50 5.78 6.74 2.46
CA SER A 50 6.65 7.16 1.36
C SER A 50 6.61 8.66 1.06
N TYR A 51 5.50 9.34 1.36
CA TYR A 51 5.41 10.81 1.29
C TYR A 51 5.86 11.52 2.58
N GLY A 52 6.41 10.79 3.55
CA GLY A 52 6.89 11.33 4.83
C GLY A 52 5.79 11.53 5.87
N GLY A 53 4.66 10.83 5.73
CA GLY A 53 3.62 10.79 6.74
C GLY A 53 4.09 10.15 8.05
N TRP A 54 4.97 9.16 7.94
CA TRP A 54 5.50 8.37 9.05
C TRP A 54 6.95 8.75 9.39
N ILE A 55 7.24 8.74 10.69
CA ILE A 55 8.60 8.80 11.24
C ILE A 55 9.03 7.38 11.55
N GLN A 56 10.20 6.99 11.02
CA GLN A 56 10.71 5.64 11.20
C GLN A 56 11.07 5.35 12.66
N GLY A 57 10.48 4.29 13.21
CA GLY A 57 10.73 3.81 14.56
C GLY A 57 9.52 3.07 15.11
N PHE A 58 9.73 2.36 16.21
CA PHE A 58 8.72 1.48 16.83
C PHE A 58 8.74 1.53 18.37
N ASP A 59 9.51 2.46 18.95
CA ASP A 59 9.43 2.77 20.37
C ASP A 59 8.18 3.61 20.69
N GLU A 60 7.81 3.65 21.96
CA GLU A 60 6.56 4.28 22.41
C GLU A 60 6.49 5.78 22.08
N ASN A 61 7.62 6.50 22.16
CA ASN A 61 7.66 7.94 21.86
C ASN A 61 7.46 8.18 20.36
N THR A 62 8.16 7.42 19.51
CA THR A 62 8.00 7.51 18.05
C THR A 62 6.58 7.10 17.62
N VAL A 63 6.00 6.08 18.24
CA VAL A 63 4.61 5.68 17.99
C VAL A 63 3.64 6.78 18.42
N ALA A 64 3.82 7.39 19.59
CA ALA A 64 2.97 8.47 20.08
C ALA A 64 2.97 9.67 19.12
N GLU A 65 4.15 10.07 18.64
CA GLU A 65 4.30 11.14 17.65
C GLU A 65 3.64 10.76 16.32
N ASN A 66 3.83 9.54 15.83
CA ASN A 66 3.15 9.06 14.62
C ASN A 66 1.63 9.07 14.75
N LYS A 67 1.07 8.70 15.91
CA LYS A 67 -0.37 8.81 16.18
C LYS A 67 -0.83 10.26 16.11
N GLU A 68 -0.04 11.21 16.60
CA GLU A 68 -0.35 12.63 16.51
C GLU A 68 -0.32 13.15 15.07
N ARG A 69 0.64 12.71 14.26
CA ARG A 69 0.71 13.01 12.82
C ARG A 69 -0.53 12.50 12.08
N ILE A 70 -1.06 11.35 12.47
CA ILE A 70 -2.31 10.79 11.91
C ILE A 70 -3.51 11.66 12.28
N ARG A 71 -3.62 12.10 13.54
CA ARG A 71 -4.69 13.03 13.97
C ARG A 71 -4.65 14.35 13.21
N LYS A 72 -3.45 14.87 12.98
CA LYS A 72 -3.20 16.09 12.18
C LYS A 72 -3.30 15.87 10.67
N MET A 73 -3.59 14.65 10.21
CA MET A 73 -3.68 14.30 8.79
C MET A 73 -2.43 14.67 7.98
N VAL A 74 -1.25 14.59 8.61
CA VAL A 74 0.03 14.90 7.95
C VAL A 74 0.18 14.01 6.73
N ARG A 75 0.39 14.60 5.55
CA ARG A 75 0.49 13.88 4.27
C ARG A 75 -0.74 13.03 3.92
N MET A 76 -1.90 13.42 4.42
CA MET A 76 -3.21 12.93 3.97
C MET A 76 -3.97 14.06 3.29
N VAL A 77 -5.14 13.75 2.74
CA VAL A 77 -6.07 14.75 2.20
C VAL A 77 -7.37 14.67 3.00
N PRO A 78 -7.62 15.63 3.91
CA PRO A 78 -8.81 15.63 4.77
C PRO A 78 -10.10 15.45 3.97
N GLY A 79 -10.97 14.53 4.43
CA GLY A 79 -12.24 14.21 3.76
C GLY A 79 -12.12 13.42 2.44
N VAL A 80 -10.91 13.22 1.90
CA VAL A 80 -10.72 12.60 0.58
C VAL A 80 -9.91 11.31 0.66
N TRP A 81 -8.66 11.37 1.13
CA TRP A 81 -7.74 10.24 1.23
C TRP A 81 -7.00 10.32 2.56
N PHE A 82 -7.52 9.60 3.55
CA PHE A 82 -6.99 9.58 4.90
C PHE A 82 -7.28 8.23 5.58
N GLY A 83 -6.36 7.80 6.43
CA GLY A 83 -6.55 6.72 7.40
C GLY A 83 -6.91 7.30 8.78
N SER A 84 -7.33 6.45 9.71
CA SER A 84 -7.68 6.86 11.06
C SER A 84 -7.21 5.85 12.10
N LEU A 85 -6.99 6.34 13.33
CA LEU A 85 -6.68 5.52 14.50
C LEU A 85 -7.88 4.67 14.96
N PHE A 86 -9.10 5.13 14.69
CA PHE A 86 -10.31 4.63 15.34
C PHE A 86 -11.30 3.96 14.38
N TYR A 87 -11.15 4.20 13.08
CA TYR A 87 -12.01 3.64 12.04
C TYR A 87 -11.23 3.50 10.72
N SER A 88 -11.80 2.83 9.73
CA SER A 88 -11.13 2.43 8.47
C SER A 88 -10.60 3.59 7.59
N GLY A 89 -10.99 4.84 7.88
CA GLY A 89 -10.66 6.01 7.09
C GLY A 89 -11.61 6.23 5.90
N SER A 90 -11.15 6.97 4.90
CA SER A 90 -11.92 7.21 3.66
C SER A 90 -11.94 6.00 2.72
N ASN A 91 -12.97 5.86 1.88
CA ASN A 91 -13.03 4.82 0.84
C ASN A 91 -11.81 4.84 -0.09
N LYS A 92 -11.32 6.02 -0.47
CA LYS A 92 -10.13 6.16 -1.34
C LYS A 92 -8.85 5.68 -0.66
N TRP A 93 -8.85 5.55 0.67
CA TRP A 93 -7.75 4.99 1.45
C TRP A 93 -7.90 3.47 1.62
N CYS A 94 -9.10 3.00 1.97
CA CYS A 94 -9.30 1.61 2.40
C CYS A 94 -9.80 0.66 1.32
N ARG A 95 -10.13 1.12 0.11
CA ARG A 95 -10.68 0.27 -0.97
C ARG A 95 -9.80 0.30 -2.22
N VAL A 96 -9.58 -0.87 -2.79
CA VAL A 96 -8.63 -1.12 -3.89
C VAL A 96 -8.94 -0.29 -5.14
N MET A 97 -10.20 -0.26 -5.56
CA MET A 97 -10.63 0.46 -6.77
C MET A 97 -10.59 1.97 -6.57
N GLU A 98 -11.19 2.47 -5.50
CA GLU A 98 -11.23 3.89 -5.17
C GLU A 98 -9.83 4.47 -4.91
N PHE A 99 -8.92 3.68 -4.33
CA PHE A 99 -7.51 4.07 -4.18
C PHE A 99 -6.83 4.24 -5.53
N TYR A 100 -6.99 3.28 -6.45
CA TYR A 100 -6.41 3.36 -7.79
C TYR A 100 -6.96 4.56 -8.57
N GLU A 101 -8.28 4.72 -8.63
CA GLU A 101 -8.92 5.82 -9.33
C GLU A 101 -8.42 7.16 -8.79
N TYR A 102 -8.35 7.28 -7.46
CA TYR A 102 -7.84 8.49 -6.84
C TYR A 102 -6.37 8.73 -7.13
N ALA A 103 -5.50 7.71 -7.00
CA ALA A 103 -4.06 7.84 -7.22
C ALA A 103 -3.73 8.33 -8.64
N LEU A 104 -4.49 7.88 -9.65
CA LEU A 104 -4.30 8.23 -11.06
C LEU A 104 -5.07 9.47 -11.51
N ALA A 105 -6.09 9.93 -10.75
CA ALA A 105 -6.88 11.09 -11.12
C ALA A 105 -6.02 12.35 -11.26
N ASN A 106 -6.41 13.21 -12.22
CA ASN A 106 -5.92 14.57 -12.27
C ASN A 106 -6.46 15.34 -11.07
N LYS A 107 -5.57 15.72 -10.15
CA LYS A 107 -5.94 16.35 -8.87
C LYS A 107 -4.81 17.21 -8.36
N THR A 108 -5.18 18.21 -7.55
CA THR A 108 -4.22 19.11 -6.90
C THR A 108 -3.49 18.42 -5.76
N TYR A 109 -4.21 17.75 -4.85
CA TYR A 109 -3.66 17.18 -3.61
C TYR A 109 -3.73 15.65 -3.56
N GLY A 110 -2.82 15.04 -2.80
CA GLY A 110 -2.76 13.62 -2.54
C GLY A 110 -1.66 12.88 -3.29
N PRO A 111 -1.59 11.56 -3.12
CA PRO A 111 -0.63 10.71 -3.81
C PRO A 111 -0.87 10.75 -5.31
N LYS A 112 0.20 10.82 -6.10
CA LYS A 112 0.14 10.87 -7.57
C LYS A 112 0.89 9.69 -8.16
N GLY A 113 0.15 8.83 -8.85
CA GLY A 113 0.72 7.68 -9.56
C GLY A 113 0.21 7.56 -10.98
N TYR A 114 0.84 6.66 -11.73
CA TYR A 114 0.44 6.27 -13.07
C TYR A 114 0.52 4.75 -13.21
N LYS A 115 -0.33 4.19 -14.08
CA LYS A 115 -0.31 2.77 -14.38
C LYS A 115 0.85 2.47 -15.32
N ILE A 116 1.71 1.53 -14.94
CA ILE A 116 2.82 1.06 -15.79
C ILE A 116 2.51 -0.26 -16.49
N TYR A 117 1.53 -1.01 -15.98
CA TYR A 117 1.15 -2.31 -16.49
C TYR A 117 -0.28 -2.67 -16.09
N GLU A 118 -0.97 -3.39 -16.96
CA GLU A 118 -2.20 -4.13 -16.66
C GLU A 118 -2.34 -5.30 -17.63
N GLY A 119 -2.54 -6.49 -17.09
CA GLY A 119 -2.55 -7.73 -17.86
C GLY A 119 -2.61 -8.95 -16.96
N ASP A 120 -2.11 -10.07 -17.46
CA ASP A 120 -1.96 -11.33 -16.72
C ASP A 120 -0.49 -11.59 -16.34
N TRP A 121 -0.22 -12.75 -15.76
CA TRP A 121 1.15 -13.12 -15.36
C TRP A 121 2.05 -13.50 -16.54
N GLN A 122 1.49 -13.94 -17.67
CA GLN A 122 2.27 -14.39 -18.83
C GLN A 122 2.84 -13.22 -19.61
N SER A 123 2.09 -12.12 -19.67
CA SER A 123 2.46 -10.89 -20.39
C SER A 123 3.27 -9.90 -19.53
N LEU A 124 3.46 -10.17 -18.24
CA LEU A 124 4.23 -9.34 -17.34
C LEU A 124 5.73 -9.59 -17.51
N ASP A 125 6.47 -8.54 -17.87
CA ASP A 125 7.93 -8.49 -17.70
C ASP A 125 8.24 -8.05 -16.25
N PRO A 126 8.79 -8.91 -15.37
CA PRO A 126 9.08 -8.56 -13.98
C PRO A 126 10.08 -7.41 -13.83
N SER A 127 10.97 -7.20 -14.82
CA SER A 127 12.02 -6.19 -14.76
C SER A 127 11.51 -4.75 -14.76
N ILE A 128 10.24 -4.54 -15.14
CA ILE A 128 9.61 -3.21 -15.08
C ILE A 128 9.24 -2.82 -13.66
N ILE A 129 9.12 -3.78 -12.73
CA ILE A 129 8.68 -3.56 -11.35
C ILE A 129 9.80 -2.88 -10.57
N ARG A 130 9.45 -1.87 -9.77
CA ARG A 130 10.39 -1.15 -8.90
C ARG A 130 9.90 -1.15 -7.47
N ARG A 131 10.85 -1.06 -6.54
CA ARG A 131 10.60 -0.70 -5.14
C ARG A 131 9.62 0.46 -4.99
N GLY A 132 8.63 0.27 -4.13
CA GLY A 132 7.58 1.24 -3.84
C GLY A 132 6.45 1.30 -4.87
N ASP A 133 6.48 0.48 -5.92
CA ASP A 133 5.29 0.25 -6.74
C ASP A 133 4.21 -0.46 -5.91
N VAL A 134 2.96 -0.26 -6.33
CA VAL A 134 1.80 -0.97 -5.79
C VAL A 134 1.26 -1.91 -6.86
N ILE A 135 1.09 -3.17 -6.49
CA ILE A 135 0.46 -4.19 -7.35
C ILE A 135 -0.96 -4.40 -6.86
N GLN A 136 -1.94 -4.37 -7.76
CA GLN A 136 -3.32 -4.72 -7.43
C GLN A 136 -3.80 -5.87 -8.30
N MET A 137 -4.59 -6.77 -7.73
CA MET A 137 -4.99 -8.01 -8.38
C MET A 137 -6.49 -8.24 -8.35
N VAL A 138 -7.00 -8.90 -9.40
CA VAL A 138 -8.32 -9.52 -9.45
C VAL A 138 -8.24 -10.86 -8.74
N VAL A 139 -9.15 -11.11 -7.79
CA VAL A 139 -9.12 -12.32 -6.96
C VAL A 139 -10.42 -13.10 -7.15
N ALA A 140 -10.32 -14.31 -7.70
CA ALA A 140 -11.48 -15.10 -8.12
C ALA A 140 -12.47 -15.39 -6.98
N SER A 141 -11.97 -15.66 -5.77
CA SER A 141 -12.81 -16.10 -4.65
C SER A 141 -13.69 -15.01 -4.04
N TYR A 142 -13.33 -13.72 -4.11
CA TYR A 142 -14.09 -12.64 -3.46
C TYR A 142 -14.24 -11.35 -4.28
N ALA A 143 -13.56 -11.26 -5.43
CA ALA A 143 -13.58 -10.10 -6.31
C ALA A 143 -13.39 -10.54 -7.77
N SER A 144 -14.14 -11.55 -8.21
CA SER A 144 -13.92 -12.24 -9.49
C SER A 144 -13.89 -11.35 -10.73
N ASN A 145 -14.59 -10.21 -10.69
CA ASN A 145 -14.72 -9.28 -11.82
C ASN A 145 -14.13 -7.89 -11.54
N ARG A 146 -13.37 -7.70 -10.45
CA ARG A 146 -12.78 -6.40 -10.10
C ARG A 146 -11.44 -6.55 -9.37
N TYR A 147 -10.62 -5.51 -9.37
CA TYR A 147 -9.42 -5.49 -8.52
C TYR A 147 -9.85 -5.46 -7.04
N GLY A 148 -9.43 -6.47 -6.30
CA GLY A 148 -9.86 -6.71 -4.92
C GLY A 148 -8.72 -6.87 -3.92
N HIS A 149 -7.47 -6.97 -4.38
CA HIS A 149 -6.30 -7.10 -3.51
C HIS A 149 -5.20 -6.11 -3.86
N SER A 150 -4.40 -5.70 -2.87
CA SER A 150 -3.26 -4.77 -3.04
C SER A 150 -2.02 -5.28 -2.30
N LEU A 151 -0.87 -5.15 -2.95
CA LEU A 151 0.47 -5.50 -2.46
C LEU A 151 1.40 -4.29 -2.58
N TYR A 152 2.38 -4.19 -1.68
CA TYR A 152 3.42 -3.16 -1.75
C TYR A 152 4.78 -3.79 -2.07
N VAL A 153 5.47 -3.32 -3.11
CA VAL A 153 6.75 -3.89 -3.56
C VAL A 153 7.91 -3.41 -2.69
N THR A 154 8.63 -4.35 -2.07
CA THR A 154 9.77 -4.05 -1.19
C THR A 154 11.13 -4.29 -1.83
N LYS A 155 11.18 -5.04 -2.94
CA LYS A 155 12.40 -5.30 -3.72
C LYS A 155 12.05 -5.57 -5.20
N GLU A 156 12.75 -4.91 -6.12
CA GLU A 156 12.73 -5.27 -7.55
C GLU A 156 13.51 -6.54 -7.87
N GLY A 157 13.20 -7.16 -9.01
CA GLY A 157 13.86 -8.36 -9.49
C GLY A 157 13.70 -8.52 -11.00
N LYS A 158 14.49 -9.40 -11.60
CA LYS A 158 14.39 -9.79 -13.02
C LYS A 158 13.43 -10.96 -13.25
N SER A 159 12.97 -11.60 -12.18
CA SER A 159 11.97 -12.66 -12.20
C SER A 159 10.93 -12.46 -11.09
N LEU A 160 9.77 -13.11 -11.20
CA LEU A 160 8.72 -13.02 -10.18
C LEU A 160 9.16 -13.53 -8.81
N SER A 161 10.11 -14.48 -8.75
CA SER A 161 10.63 -15.00 -7.49
C SER A 161 11.63 -14.06 -6.82
N GLU A 162 12.23 -13.14 -7.58
CA GLU A 162 13.16 -12.13 -7.06
C GLU A 162 12.45 -10.87 -6.56
N VAL A 163 11.25 -10.58 -7.09
CA VAL A 163 10.41 -9.47 -6.63
C VAL A 163 9.81 -9.83 -5.28
N GLU A 164 10.09 -9.02 -4.25
CA GLU A 164 9.54 -9.20 -2.90
C GLU A 164 8.44 -8.17 -2.62
N ILE A 165 7.43 -8.59 -1.87
CA ILE A 165 6.29 -7.75 -1.46
C ILE A 165 6.03 -7.84 0.04
N CYS A 166 5.31 -6.84 0.55
CA CYS A 166 4.57 -6.94 1.80
C CYS A 166 3.06 -6.83 1.55
N CYS A 167 2.27 -7.62 2.29
CA CYS A 167 0.82 -7.48 2.37
C CYS A 167 0.25 -8.18 3.60
N HIS A 168 -0.92 -7.74 4.08
CA HIS A 168 -1.59 -8.36 5.23
C HIS A 168 -2.33 -9.66 4.91
N SER A 169 -2.45 -10.06 3.64
CA SER A 169 -2.92 -11.42 3.35
C SER A 169 -1.85 -12.41 3.75
N PHE A 170 -2.15 -13.14 4.84
CA PHE A 170 -1.25 -14.07 5.53
C PHE A 170 0.01 -13.40 6.11
N ASP A 171 -0.07 -12.11 6.47
CA ASP A 171 1.03 -11.37 7.12
C ASP A 171 2.39 -11.51 6.39
N ARG A 172 2.36 -11.41 5.07
CA ARG A 172 3.54 -11.57 4.22
C ARG A 172 4.48 -10.39 4.37
N ARG A 173 5.70 -10.66 4.83
CA ARG A 173 6.83 -9.73 4.90
C ARG A 173 7.94 -10.19 3.95
N ASP A 174 8.30 -9.34 2.98
CA ASP A 174 9.30 -9.63 1.94
C ASP A 174 9.09 -10.99 1.25
N ALA A 175 7.82 -11.38 1.06
CA ALA A 175 7.48 -12.63 0.39
C ALA A 175 7.66 -12.50 -1.12
N PRO A 176 8.06 -13.56 -1.83
CA PRO A 176 8.23 -13.51 -3.27
C PRO A 176 6.88 -13.34 -3.98
N LEU A 177 6.84 -12.58 -5.08
CA LEU A 177 5.62 -12.36 -5.85
C LEU A 177 5.07 -13.67 -6.46
N THR A 178 5.90 -14.71 -6.57
CA THR A 178 5.48 -16.06 -6.96
C THR A 178 4.44 -16.69 -6.04
N ASP A 179 4.35 -16.28 -4.77
CA ASP A 179 3.28 -16.72 -3.85
C ASP A 179 1.87 -16.49 -4.43
N PHE A 180 1.74 -15.53 -5.34
CA PHE A 180 0.51 -15.24 -6.07
C PHE A 180 0.54 -15.83 -7.49
N SER A 181 1.63 -15.69 -8.22
CA SER A 181 1.66 -16.06 -9.65
C SER A 181 1.52 -17.57 -9.91
N VAL A 182 1.82 -18.43 -8.93
CA VAL A 182 1.63 -19.89 -9.05
C VAL A 182 0.16 -20.32 -8.96
N PHE A 183 -0.76 -19.39 -8.65
CA PHE A 183 -2.20 -19.64 -8.64
C PHE A 183 -2.92 -18.71 -9.66
N PRO A 184 -2.65 -18.85 -10.97
CA PRO A 184 -3.16 -17.92 -11.99
C PRO A 184 -4.69 -17.92 -12.10
N ASP A 185 -5.37 -19.02 -11.76
CA ASP A 185 -6.84 -19.08 -11.75
C ASP A 185 -7.45 -18.32 -10.57
N GLN A 186 -6.72 -18.20 -9.46
CA GLN A 186 -7.12 -17.45 -8.29
C GLN A 186 -6.78 -15.96 -8.44
N TYR A 187 -5.62 -15.63 -8.99
CA TYR A 187 -5.13 -14.26 -9.19
C TYR A 187 -5.06 -13.96 -10.69
N LYS A 188 -6.21 -13.69 -11.32
CA LYS A 188 -6.36 -13.76 -12.78
C LYS A 188 -5.67 -12.63 -13.55
N LYS A 189 -5.66 -11.43 -12.97
CA LYS A 189 -5.13 -10.21 -13.59
C LYS A 189 -4.47 -9.35 -12.53
N LEU A 190 -3.48 -8.58 -12.95
CA LEU A 190 -2.83 -7.60 -12.13
C LEU A 190 -2.61 -6.28 -12.87
N ARG A 191 -2.51 -5.22 -12.09
CA ARG A 191 -2.07 -3.89 -12.55
C ARG A 191 -1.03 -3.34 -11.59
N ILE A 192 -0.13 -2.52 -12.13
CA ILE A 192 0.96 -1.94 -11.35
C ILE A 192 0.88 -0.42 -11.41
N ILE A 193 0.90 0.21 -10.24
CA ILE A 193 0.88 1.65 -10.05
C ILE A 193 2.27 2.10 -9.60
N ARG A 194 2.84 3.06 -10.32
CA ARG A 194 4.07 3.74 -9.92
C ARG A 194 3.77 5.14 -9.42
N PHE A 195 4.26 5.45 -8.21
CA PHE A 195 4.07 6.76 -7.59
C PHE A 195 5.20 7.74 -7.94
N THR A 196 4.86 9.02 -7.87
CA THR A 196 5.73 10.17 -8.14
C THR A 196 5.49 11.24 -7.08
N SER A 197 6.16 12.39 -7.17
CA SER A 197 5.91 13.49 -6.24
C SER A 197 4.42 13.89 -6.20
N GLY A 198 3.91 14.14 -4.99
CA GLY A 198 2.52 14.49 -4.72
C GLY A 198 2.44 15.78 -3.90
N ASN A 199 1.33 16.50 -4.00
CA ASN A 199 1.12 17.71 -3.21
C ASN A 199 0.26 17.41 -1.99
N PHE A 200 0.65 17.94 -0.84
CA PHE A 200 -0.13 17.85 0.39
C PHE A 200 -0.27 19.23 1.02
N GLN A 201 -1.35 19.42 1.78
CA GLN A 201 -1.49 20.60 2.62
C GLN A 201 -0.42 20.57 3.73
N THR A 202 -0.02 21.75 4.18
CA THR A 202 0.94 21.95 5.26
C THR A 202 0.28 21.76 6.61
#